data_AF-A0A8J2NGA8-F1
#
_entry.id   AF-A0A8J2NGA8-F1
#
_cell.length_a   1.000
_cell.length_b   1.000
_cell.length_c   1.000
_cell.angle_alpha   90.00
_cell.angle_beta   90.00
_cell.angle_gamma   90.00
#
_symmetry.space_group_name_H-M   'P 1'
#
loop_
_entity.id
_entity.type
_entity.pdbx_description
1 polymer ?
#
loop_
_entity_poly.entity_id
_entity_poly.type
_entity_poly.pdbx_seq_one_letter_code
_entity_poly.pdbx_strand_id
1 'polypeptide(L)' 'MLERKIGLYWKICWGFIVPVGLSLILMYTLATIEPLKHEGNFFPSSAIICGWILSSIAVLLLPLCALHAIST' A
#
# COMPACT_ATOMS: atom_id res chain seq x y z
N MET A 1 -7.32 -27.24 -4.97
CA MET A 1 -8.50 -26.47 -4.55
C MET A 1 -9.51 -27.44 -3.97
N LEU A 2 -9.93 -27.24 -2.71
CA LEU A 2 -10.91 -28.12 -2.06
C LEU A 2 -12.30 -27.77 -2.62
N GLU A 3 -13.10 -28.78 -3.02
CA GLU A 3 -14.50 -28.66 -3.50
C GLU A 3 -15.48 -28.19 -2.41
N ARG A 4 -15.12 -27.16 -1.66
CA ARG A 4 -15.90 -26.63 -0.54
C ARG A 4 -16.24 -25.18 -0.79
N LYS A 5 -17.52 -24.85 -0.75
CA LYS A 5 -17.98 -23.47 -0.83
C LYS A 5 -17.42 -22.70 0.36
N ILE A 6 -16.67 -21.65 0.05
CA ILE A 6 -16.09 -20.75 1.04
C ILE A 6 -17.24 -20.02 1.74
N GLY A 7 -17.31 -20.11 3.07
CA GLY A 7 -18.38 -19.53 3.87
C GLY A 7 -18.44 -17.99 3.78
N LEU A 8 -19.61 -17.42 4.10
CA LEU A 8 -19.85 -15.96 4.06
C LEU A 8 -18.85 -15.15 4.87
N TYR A 9 -18.41 -15.67 6.03
CA TYR A 9 -17.37 -15.05 6.86
C TYR A 9 -16.10 -14.71 6.05
N TRP A 10 -15.64 -15.65 5.22
CA TRP A 10 -14.41 -15.48 4.47
C TRP A 10 -14.56 -14.45 3.35
N LYS A 11 -15.72 -14.40 2.69
CA LYS A 11 -16.03 -13.42 1.65
C LYS A 11 -16.05 -12.00 2.21
N ILE A 12 -16.66 -11.79 3.38
CA ILE A 12 -16.72 -10.48 4.04
C ILE A 12 -15.33 -10.07 4.53
N CYS A 13 -14.58 -11.02 5.10
CA CYS A 13 -13.22 -10.77 5.55
C CYS A 13 -12.33 -10.28 4.42
N TRP A 14 -12.30 -11.00 3.29
CA TRP A 14 -11.44 -10.66 2.15
C TRP A 14 -11.97 -9.51 1.29
N GLY A 15 -13.29 -9.38 1.17
CA GLY A 15 -13.91 -8.36 0.31
C GLY A 15 -14.04 -6.99 0.97
N PHE A 16 -14.13 -6.91 2.30
CA PHE A 16 -14.40 -5.65 3.00
C PHE A 16 -13.45 -5.38 4.17
N ILE A 17 -13.29 -6.33 5.09
CA ILE A 17 -12.51 -6.09 6.32
C ILE A 17 -11.04 -5.82 5.99
N VAL A 18 -10.42 -6.68 5.19
CA VAL A 18 -9.01 -6.54 4.79
C VAL A 18 -8.76 -5.24 4.02
N PRO A 19 -9.50 -4.90 2.94
CA PRO A 19 -9.23 -3.66 2.21
C PRO A 19 -9.47 -2.40 3.05
N VAL A 20 -10.49 -2.39 3.92
CA VAL A 20 -10.75 -1.26 4.83
C VAL A 20 -9.68 -1.16 5.91
N GLY A 21 -9.24 -2.28 6.49
CA GLY A 21 -8.17 -2.28 7.49
C GLY A 21 -6.84 -1.77 6.91
N LEU A 22 -6.48 -2.25 5.72
CA LEU A 22 -5.27 -1.79 5.02
C LEU A 22 -5.32 -0.31 4.67
N SER A 23 -6.47 0.19 4.20
CA SER A 23 -6.62 1.62 3.86
C SER A 23 -6.53 2.51 5.10
N LEU A 24 -7.12 2.10 6.23
CA LEU A 24 -7.03 2.82 7.49
C LEU A 24 -5.59 2.89 8.02
N ILE A 25 -4.87 1.77 8.01
CA ILE A 25 -3.47 1.73 8.48
C ILE A 25 -2.58 2.58 7.58
N LEU A 26 -2.79 2.53 6.26
CA LEU A 26 -2.08 3.39 5.32
C LEU A 26 -2.33 4.88 5.63
N MET A 27 -3.59 5.28 5.82
CA MET A 27 -3.97 6.65 6.14
C MET A 27 -3.36 7.13 7.45
N TYR A 28 -3.40 6.29 8.49
CA TYR A 28 -2.78 6.57 9.79
C TYR A 28 -1.27 6.77 9.67
N THR A 29 -0.61 5.92 8.88
CA THR A 29 0.82 5.98 8.64
C THR A 29 1.19 7.29 7.94
N LEU A 30 0.44 7.68 6.90
CA LEU A 30 0.62 8.95 6.18
C LEU A 30 0.38 10.18 7.07
N ALA A 31 -0.62 10.13 7.96
CA ALA A 31 -0.94 11.23 8.87
C ALA A 31 0.11 11.40 9.98
N THR A 32 0.77 10.31 10.39
CA THR A 32 1.75 10.28 11.49
C THR A 32 3.19 10.22 10.98
N ILE A 33 3.46 10.58 9.71
CA ILE A 33 4.83 10.66 9.21
C ILE A 33 5.56 11.78 9.93
N GLU A 34 6.42 11.41 10.88
CA GLU A 34 7.39 12.32 11.48
C GLU A 34 8.63 12.44 10.58
N PRO A 35 9.27 13.63 10.51
CA PRO A 35 10.52 13.79 9.76
C PRO A 35 11.57 12.84 10.34
N LEU A 36 12.10 11.94 9.52
CA LEU A 36 13.11 10.97 9.91
C LEU A 36 14.30 11.73 10.56
N LYS A 37 14.52 11.52 11.85
CA LYS A 37 15.70 12.00 12.57
C LYS A 37 16.58 10.80 12.84
N HIS A 38 17.83 10.86 12.42
CA HIS A 38 18.81 9.83 12.71
C HIS A 38 19.97 10.48 13.47
N GLU A 39 20.25 9.97 14.68
CA GLU A 39 21.33 10.46 15.54
C GLU A 39 21.35 11.99 15.75
N GLY A 40 20.18 12.59 16.03
CA GLY A 40 20.05 14.01 16.33
C GLY A 40 20.16 14.95 15.12
N ASN A 41 20.46 14.42 13.93
CA ASN A 41 20.48 15.18 12.68
C ASN A 41 19.24 14.85 11.83
N PHE A 42 18.71 15.88 11.18
CA PHE A 42 17.62 15.70 10.21
C PHE A 42 18.14 14.90 9.02
N PHE A 43 17.37 13.91 8.57
CA PHE A 43 17.70 13.21 7.34
C PHE A 43 17.77 14.23 6.18
N PRO A 44 18.77 14.13 5.29
CA PRO A 44 18.86 15.03 4.16
C PRO A 44 17.60 14.90 3.30
N SER A 45 17.04 16.04 2.87
CA SER A 45 15.79 16.07 2.10
C SER A 45 15.86 15.24 0.82
N SER A 46 17.04 15.08 0.23
CA SER A 46 17.27 14.23 -0.94
C SER A 46 16.90 12.77 -0.69
N ALA A 47 17.25 12.22 0.47
CA ALA A 47 16.95 10.83 0.79
C ALA A 47 15.44 10.61 1.05
N ILE A 48 14.77 11.60 1.65
CA ILE A 48 13.30 11.57 1.83
C ILE A 48 12.62 11.58 0.45
N ILE A 49 13.05 12.44 -0.47
CA ILE A 49 12.51 12.53 -1.83
C ILE A 49 12.74 11.20 -2.58
N CYS A 50 13.92 10.60 -2.48
CA CYS A 50 14.19 9.28 -3.07
C CYS A 50 13.24 8.19 -2.53
N GLY A 51 12.95 8.19 -1.23
CA GLY A 51 11.99 7.26 -0.63
C GLY A 51 10.59 7.40 -1.22
N TRP A 52 10.12 8.64 -1.40
CA TRP A 52 8.81 8.92 -2.02
C TRP A 52 8.77 8.52 -3.50
N ILE A 53 9.85 8.75 -4.26
CA ILE A 53 9.96 8.33 -5.67
C ILE A 53 9.91 6.80 -5.77
N LEU A 54 10.65 6.09 -4.92
CA LEU A 54 10.64 4.62 -4.93
C LEU A 54 9.24 4.08 -4.62
N SER A 55 8.56 4.64 -3.62
CA SER A 55 7.20 4.27 -3.26
C SER A 55 6.21 4.55 -4.40
N SER A 56 6.35 5.68 -5.11
CA SER A 56 5.44 6.01 -6.21
C SER A 56 5.62 5.07 -7.40
N ILE A 57 6.85 4.69 -7.74
CA ILE A 57 7.15 3.72 -8.80
C ILE A 57 6.50 2.36 -8.50
N ALA A 58 6.62 1.88 -7.26
CA ALA A 58 6.02 0.61 -6.85
C ALA A 58 4.49 0.64 -6.99
N VAL A 59 3.84 1.74 -6.58
CA VAL A 59 2.38 1.92 -6.72
C VAL A 59 1.97 2.08 -8.18
N LEU A 60 2.76 2.76 -9.01
CA LEU A 60 2.50 2.98 -10.44
C LEU A 60 2.51 1.69 -11.26
N LEU A 61 3.25 0.66 -10.83
CA LEU A 61 3.28 -0.63 -11.51
C LEU A 61 1.89 -1.29 -11.55
N LEU A 62 1.07 -1.12 -10.50
CA LEU A 62 -0.28 -1.68 -10.42
C LEU A 62 -1.22 -1.19 -11.54
N PRO A 63 -1.43 0.13 -11.74
CA PRO A 63 -2.27 0.62 -12.83
C PRO A 63 -1.64 0.36 -14.20
N LEU A 64 -0.31 0.36 -14.35
CA LEU A 64 0.33 0.04 -15.63
C LEU A 64 0.04 -1.40 -16.06
N CYS A 65 0.16 -2.36 -15.16
CA CYS A 65 -0.21 -3.75 -15.42
C CYS A 65 -1.70 -3.89 -15.70
N ALA A 66 -2.55 -3.19 -14.96
CA ALA A 66 -3.99 -3.20 -15.20
C ALA A 66 -4.36 -2.67 -16.59
N LEU A 67 -3.78 -1.54 -17.01
CA LEU A 67 -3.98 -0.97 -18.34
C LEU A 67 -3.49 -1.92 -19.45
N HIS A 68 -2.31 -2.51 -19.27
CA HIS A 68 -1.78 -3.49 -20.22
C HIS A 68 -2.71 -4.69 -20.39
N ALA A 69 -3.22 -5.23 -19.27
CA ALA A 69 -4.14 -6.35 -19.25
C ALA A 69 -5.52 -6.02 -19.86
N ILE A 70 -5.97 -4.76 -19.82
CA ILE A 70 -7.21 -4.33 -20.48
C ILE A 70 -6.98 -4.15 -21.99
N SER A 71 -5.77 -3.76 -22.41
CA SER A 71 -5.43 -3.52 -23.82
C SER A 71 -5.08 -4.78 -24.63
N THR A 72 -4.94 -5.94 -23.99
CA THR A 72 -4.61 -7.23 -24.61
C THR A 72 -5.80 -8.16 -24.54
#